data_AF-A0A7S1TXT9-F1
#
_entry.id   AF-A0A7S1TXT9-F1
#
_cell.length_a   1.000
_cell.length_b   1.000
_cell.length_c   1.000
_cell.angle_alpha   90.00
_cell.angle_beta   90.00
_cell.angle_gamma   90.00
#
_symmetry.space_group_name_H-M   'P 1'
#
loop_
_entity.id
_entity.type
_entity.pdbx_description
1 polymer ?
#
loop_
_entity_poly.entity_id
_entity_poly.type
_entity_poly.pdbx_seq_one_letter_code
_entity_poly.pdbx_strand_id
1 'polypeptide(L)'
;IENMNTVLDDNKKLCLNSGEIVKMSPEMTMMFEVMDLAVASPATVSRVGIIYMEPKGLGIAVLLQSWRNALPGSIKEASSEEFARLFETYLEPALEFVRLNLVEFVPTTDNQLSQNVTNILDCYVEPWQDKEGRDLPDEDSTSELIARLEGLVLFAVIWAVGASVNEA
;
A
#
# COMPACT_ATOMS: atom_id res chain seq x y z
N ILE A 1 -1.01 -13.49 23.68
CA ILE A 1 -2.28 -12.76 23.97
C ILE A 1 -2.80 -13.07 25.38
N GLU A 2 -2.59 -14.26 25.94
CA GLU A 2 -3.08 -14.57 27.30
C GLU A 2 -2.63 -13.60 28.40
N ASN A 3 -1.34 -13.21 28.43
CA ASN A 3 -0.83 -12.21 29.39
C ASN A 3 -1.36 -10.78 29.12
N MET A 4 -2.03 -10.55 27.99
CA MET A 4 -2.66 -9.27 27.63
C MET A 4 -4.15 -9.24 28.01
N ASN A 5 -4.76 -10.36 28.36
CA ASN A 5 -6.19 -10.40 28.68
C ASN A 5 -6.56 -9.47 29.85
N THR A 6 -5.65 -9.24 30.80
CA THR A 6 -5.89 -8.35 31.96
C THR A 6 -5.79 -6.86 31.62
N VAL A 7 -5.05 -6.50 30.57
CA VAL A 7 -4.99 -5.11 30.08
C VAL A 7 -6.16 -4.79 29.16
N LEU A 8 -6.66 -5.80 28.44
CA LEU A 8 -7.82 -5.72 27.55
C LEU A 8 -9.17 -5.81 28.30
N ASP A 9 -9.15 -6.14 29.58
CA ASP A 9 -10.32 -6.14 30.46
C ASP A 9 -10.54 -4.76 31.11
N ASP A 10 -11.67 -4.56 31.79
CA ASP A 10 -12.01 -3.33 32.53
C ASP A 10 -10.94 -2.92 33.57
N ASN A 11 -10.11 -3.88 33.96
CA ASN A 11 -9.02 -3.68 34.90
C ASN A 11 -7.91 -2.77 34.35
N LYS A 12 -7.69 -2.71 33.03
CA LYS A 12 -6.64 -1.91 32.37
C LYS A 12 -5.25 -2.05 33.03
N LYS A 13 -4.88 -3.27 33.43
CA LYS A 13 -3.61 -3.59 34.10
C LYS A 13 -2.76 -4.52 33.24
N LEU A 14 -1.58 -4.03 32.86
CA LEU A 14 -0.55 -4.81 32.20
C LEU A 14 0.33 -5.47 33.25
N CYS A 15 0.28 -6.80 33.32
CA CYS A 15 1.14 -7.60 34.18
C CYS A 15 2.37 -8.03 33.38
N LEU A 16 3.55 -7.56 33.77
CA LEU A 16 4.81 -7.92 33.14
C LEU A 16 5.32 -9.24 33.73
N ASN A 17 6.13 -9.97 32.97
CA ASN A 17 6.77 -11.21 33.44
C ASN A 17 7.73 -10.97 34.64
N SER A 18 8.14 -9.72 34.87
CA SER A 18 8.89 -9.28 36.06
C SER A 18 8.04 -9.28 37.34
N GLY A 19 6.71 -9.40 37.24
CA GLY A 19 5.77 -9.24 38.35
C GLY A 19 5.31 -7.79 38.56
N GLU A 20 5.84 -6.85 37.79
CA GLU A 20 5.39 -5.45 37.83
C GLU A 20 4.01 -5.30 37.20
N ILE A 21 3.21 -4.41 37.78
CA ILE A 21 1.85 -4.11 37.32
C ILE A 21 1.80 -2.65 36.90
N VAL A 22 1.60 -2.43 35.61
CA VAL A 22 1.43 -1.10 35.01
C VAL A 22 -0.05 -0.87 34.76
N LYS A 23 -0.61 0.19 35.35
CA LYS A 23 -2.00 0.59 35.11
C LYS A 23 -2.04 1.58 33.94
N MET A 24 -2.83 1.26 32.90
CA MET A 24 -3.03 2.17 31.77
C MET A 24 -3.92 3.33 32.20
N SER A 25 -3.58 4.55 31.79
CA SER A 25 -4.40 5.72 32.06
C SER A 25 -5.65 5.73 31.16
N PRO A 26 -6.71 6.48 31.52
CA PRO A 26 -7.92 6.58 30.69
C PRO A 26 -7.67 7.10 29.28
N GLU A 27 -6.61 7.88 29.08
CA GLU A 27 -6.23 8.50 27.80
C GLU A 27 -5.48 7.55 26.88
N MET A 28 -4.92 6.46 27.40
CA MET A 28 -4.20 5.47 26.60
C MET A 28 -5.16 4.59 25.81
N THR A 29 -4.93 4.49 24.51
CA THR A 29 -5.66 3.58 23.61
C THR A 29 -4.71 2.53 23.04
N MET A 30 -5.19 1.30 22.94
CA MET A 30 -4.48 0.18 22.32
C MET A 30 -5.23 -0.21 21.05
N MET A 31 -4.50 -0.28 19.94
CA MET A 31 -5.05 -0.67 18.63
C MET A 31 -4.20 -1.80 18.07
N PHE A 32 -4.86 -2.72 17.37
CA PHE A 32 -4.22 -3.84 16.69
C PHE A 32 -4.67 -3.85 15.23
N GLU A 33 -3.73 -4.05 14.32
CA GLU A 33 -4.00 -4.37 12.92
C GLU A 33 -3.73 -5.87 12.74
N VAL A 34 -4.77 -6.62 12.37
CA VAL A 34 -4.70 -8.08 12.19
C VAL A 34 -5.41 -8.46 10.90
N MET A 35 -4.89 -9.46 10.19
CA MET A 35 -5.50 -9.96 8.95
C MET A 35 -6.75 -10.79 9.22
N ASP A 36 -6.69 -11.68 10.21
CA ASP A 36 -7.81 -12.50 10.65
C ASP A 36 -7.76 -12.77 12.17
N LEU A 37 -8.88 -13.24 12.71
CA LEU A 37 -9.06 -13.60 14.11
C LEU A 37 -9.30 -15.12 14.27
N ALA A 38 -8.88 -15.94 13.31
CA ALA A 38 -9.26 -17.36 13.26
C ALA A 38 -8.77 -18.17 14.47
N VAL A 39 -7.67 -17.73 15.09
CA VAL A 39 -7.06 -18.36 16.28
C VAL A 39 -7.41 -17.65 17.58
N ALA A 40 -8.24 -16.60 17.54
CA ALA A 40 -8.63 -15.86 18.72
C ALA A 40 -9.88 -16.49 19.37
N SER A 41 -9.87 -16.60 20.70
CA SER A 41 -11.05 -17.09 21.42
C SER A 41 -12.19 -16.06 21.40
N PRO A 42 -13.46 -16.47 21.31
CA PRO A 42 -14.61 -15.56 21.42
C PRO A 42 -14.58 -14.67 22.67
N ALA A 43 -14.05 -15.19 23.78
CA ALA A 43 -13.92 -14.47 25.04
C ALA A 43 -12.85 -13.36 25.02
N THR A 44 -11.85 -13.47 24.15
CA THR A 44 -10.81 -12.45 23.95
C THR A 44 -11.35 -11.31 23.09
N VAL A 45 -12.04 -11.66 21.99
CA VAL A 45 -12.57 -10.67 21.03
C VAL A 45 -13.81 -9.94 21.56
N SER A 46 -14.53 -10.50 22.54
CA SER A 46 -15.69 -9.84 23.15
C SER A 46 -15.34 -8.62 24.00
N ARG A 47 -14.07 -8.43 24.36
CA ARG A 47 -13.59 -7.34 25.22
C ARG A 47 -13.07 -6.13 24.44
N VAL A 48 -12.98 -6.24 23.12
CA VAL A 48 -12.41 -5.20 22.25
C VAL A 48 -13.44 -4.72 21.23
N GLY A 49 -13.35 -3.45 20.85
CA GLY A 49 -14.08 -2.94 19.69
C GLY A 49 -13.45 -3.48 18.40
N ILE A 50 -14.26 -4.08 17.54
CA ILE A 50 -13.80 -4.59 16.23
C ILE A 50 -14.29 -3.62 15.15
N ILE A 51 -13.34 -3.08 14.40
CA ILE A 51 -13.62 -2.29 13.21
C ILE A 51 -13.32 -3.18 12.01
N TYR A 52 -14.37 -3.62 11.32
CA TYR A 52 -14.22 -4.38 10.08
C TYR A 52 -13.95 -3.39 8.93
N MET A 53 -12.77 -3.51 8.32
CA MET A 53 -12.43 -2.78 7.11
C MET A 53 -12.66 -3.69 5.91
N GLU A 54 -13.54 -3.28 5.00
CA GLU A 54 -13.74 -4.02 3.76
C GLU A 54 -12.53 -3.82 2.83
N PRO A 55 -11.79 -4.88 2.44
CA PRO A 55 -10.61 -4.74 1.59
C PRO A 55 -10.93 -4.15 0.22
N LYS A 56 -12.14 -4.41 -0.29
CA LYS A 56 -12.65 -3.87 -1.56
C LYS A 56 -13.07 -2.40 -1.46
N GLY A 57 -13.34 -1.90 -0.25
CA GLY A 57 -13.75 -0.51 -0.04
C GLY A 57 -12.60 0.48 -0.27
N LEU A 58 -11.37 0.06 0.01
CA LEU A 58 -10.17 0.85 -0.27
C LEU A 58 -9.65 0.51 -1.67
N GLY A 59 -10.27 1.13 -2.68
CA GLY A 59 -9.90 0.93 -4.08
C GLY A 59 -8.50 1.47 -4.43
N ILE A 60 -7.97 1.01 -5.55
CA ILE A 60 -6.62 1.38 -6.03
C ILE A 60 -6.45 2.88 -6.29
N ALA A 61 -7.54 3.61 -6.58
CA ALA A 61 -7.52 5.03 -6.85
C ALA A 61 -6.89 5.85 -5.70
N VAL A 62 -7.18 5.51 -4.45
CA VAL A 62 -6.63 6.20 -3.27
C VAL A 62 -5.13 5.95 -3.15
N LEU A 63 -4.69 4.71 -3.43
CA LEU A 63 -3.28 4.33 -3.42
C LEU A 63 -2.50 5.10 -4.49
N LEU A 64 -3.01 5.11 -5.73
CA LEU A 64 -2.38 5.80 -6.86
C LEU A 64 -2.38 7.32 -6.67
N GLN A 65 -3.45 7.88 -6.09
CA GLN A 65 -3.49 9.30 -5.73
C GLN A 65 -2.46 9.62 -4.64
N SER A 66 -2.34 8.78 -3.61
CA SER A 66 -1.33 8.98 -2.56
C SER A 66 0.08 8.92 -3.12
N TRP A 67 0.36 7.98 -4.01
CA TRP A 67 1.65 7.85 -4.67
C TRP A 67 1.97 9.10 -5.51
N ARG A 68 1.03 9.56 -6.36
CA ARG A 68 1.20 10.80 -7.14
C ARG A 68 1.45 12.02 -6.25
N ASN A 69 0.83 12.07 -5.08
CA ASN A 69 1.04 13.15 -4.12
C ASN A 69 2.43 13.14 -3.49
N ALA A 70 3.08 11.97 -3.41
CA ALA A 70 4.41 11.77 -2.87
C ALA A 70 5.54 11.92 -3.90
N LEU A 71 5.20 12.11 -5.19
CA LEU A 71 6.19 12.36 -6.25
C LEU A 71 7.02 13.62 -5.95
N PRO A 72 8.29 13.65 -6.38
CA PRO A 72 9.13 14.85 -6.31
C PRO A 72 8.48 16.05 -7.02
N GLY A 73 8.72 17.27 -6.51
CA GLY A 73 8.01 18.48 -6.97
C GLY A 73 8.02 18.70 -8.48
N SER A 74 9.20 18.63 -9.12
CA SER A 74 9.34 18.84 -10.57
C SER A 74 8.60 17.79 -11.39
N ILE A 75 8.63 16.52 -10.98
CA ILE A 75 7.88 15.45 -11.66
C ILE A 75 6.38 15.59 -11.41
N LYS A 76 5.99 15.83 -10.16
CA LYS A 76 4.59 15.94 -9.74
C LYS A 76 3.87 17.04 -10.51
N GLU A 77 4.47 18.23 -10.59
CA GLU A 77 3.87 19.38 -11.29
C GLU A 77 3.71 19.11 -12.78
N ALA A 78 4.66 18.40 -13.39
CA ALA A 78 4.68 18.21 -14.83
C ALA A 78 3.92 16.96 -15.33
N SER A 79 3.65 15.98 -14.45
CA SER A 79 3.14 14.66 -14.89
C SER A 79 2.00 14.05 -14.06
N SER A 80 1.55 14.68 -12.96
CA SER A 80 0.54 14.08 -12.08
C SER A 80 -0.80 13.77 -12.78
N GLU A 81 -1.28 14.65 -13.65
CA GLU A 81 -2.52 14.41 -14.41
C GLU A 81 -2.33 13.31 -15.48
N GLU A 82 -1.16 13.29 -16.12
CA GLU A 82 -0.83 12.28 -17.12
C GLU A 82 -0.71 10.89 -16.51
N PHE A 83 -0.09 10.75 -15.32
CA PHE A 83 -0.11 9.48 -14.58
C PHE A 83 -1.53 9.02 -14.26
N ALA A 84 -2.42 9.93 -13.84
CA ALA A 84 -3.81 9.57 -13.55
C ALA A 84 -4.51 9.03 -14.82
N ARG A 85 -4.37 9.74 -15.94
CA ARG A 85 -4.91 9.32 -17.24
C ARG A 85 -4.38 7.95 -17.67
N LEU A 86 -3.07 7.72 -17.53
CA LEU A 86 -2.43 6.48 -17.95
C LEU A 86 -2.79 5.29 -17.07
N PHE A 87 -2.95 5.50 -15.75
CA PHE A 87 -3.43 4.43 -14.87
C PHE A 87 -4.87 4.04 -15.19
N GLU A 88 -5.76 5.00 -15.44
CA GLU A 88 -7.13 4.72 -15.86
C GLU A 88 -7.17 4.04 -17.25
N THR A 89 -6.27 4.43 -18.15
CA THR A 89 -6.23 3.87 -19.51
C THR A 89 -5.63 2.45 -19.56
N TYR A 90 -4.62 2.16 -18.73
CA TYR A 90 -3.82 0.93 -18.86
C TYR A 90 -3.87 0.02 -17.63
N LEU A 91 -3.75 0.57 -16.42
CA LEU A 91 -3.67 -0.24 -15.20
C LEU A 91 -5.04 -0.82 -14.81
N GLU A 92 -6.09 0.00 -14.76
CA GLU A 92 -7.43 -0.47 -14.36
C GLU A 92 -7.96 -1.57 -15.32
N PRO A 93 -7.89 -1.39 -16.65
CA PRO A 93 -8.33 -2.43 -17.59
C PRO A 93 -7.45 -3.68 -17.54
N ALA A 94 -6.13 -3.53 -17.28
CA ALA A 94 -5.24 -4.68 -17.13
C ALA A 94 -5.60 -5.52 -15.91
N LEU A 95 -5.90 -4.89 -14.76
CA LEU A 95 -6.35 -5.57 -13.56
C LEU A 95 -7.69 -6.27 -13.79
N GLU A 96 -8.65 -5.58 -14.40
CA GLU A 96 -9.94 -6.19 -14.76
C GLU A 96 -9.74 -7.39 -15.69
N PHE A 97 -8.88 -7.27 -16.70
CA PHE A 97 -8.58 -8.34 -17.63
C PHE A 97 -7.99 -9.57 -16.93
N VAL A 98 -7.05 -9.38 -16.01
CA VAL A 98 -6.48 -10.48 -15.20
C VAL A 98 -7.56 -11.18 -14.39
N ARG A 99 -8.42 -10.41 -13.71
CA ARG A 99 -9.49 -10.96 -12.85
C ARG A 99 -10.55 -11.73 -13.63
N LEU A 100 -10.85 -11.31 -14.86
CA LEU A 100 -11.89 -11.92 -15.69
C LEU A 100 -11.39 -13.06 -16.58
N ASN A 101 -10.13 -13.01 -17.03
CA ASN A 101 -9.68 -13.87 -18.14
C ASN A 101 -8.46 -14.73 -17.81
N LEU A 102 -7.70 -14.42 -16.76
CA LEU A 102 -6.42 -15.08 -16.48
C LEU A 102 -6.43 -15.83 -15.14
N VAL A 103 -5.47 -16.74 -14.98
CA VAL A 103 -5.28 -17.51 -13.75
C VAL A 103 -3.93 -17.17 -13.16
N GLU A 104 -3.93 -16.78 -11.89
CA GLU A 104 -2.70 -16.49 -11.15
C GLU A 104 -2.23 -17.73 -10.40
N PHE A 105 -0.92 -17.97 -10.39
CA PHE A 105 -0.34 -19.10 -9.64
C PHE A 105 -0.44 -18.88 -8.13
N VAL A 106 -0.22 -17.64 -7.69
CA VAL A 106 -0.43 -17.19 -6.31
C VAL A 106 -1.52 -16.13 -6.32
N PRO A 107 -2.57 -16.25 -5.50
CA PRO A 107 -3.61 -15.23 -5.41
C PRO A 107 -3.01 -13.87 -5.02
N THR A 108 -3.28 -12.84 -5.83
CA THR A 108 -2.85 -11.46 -5.55
C THR A 108 -4.04 -10.57 -5.24
N THR A 109 -3.75 -9.36 -4.75
CA THR A 109 -4.73 -8.29 -4.61
C THR A 109 -4.41 -7.13 -5.54
N ASP A 110 -5.43 -6.41 -6.01
CA ASP A 110 -5.27 -5.28 -6.94
C ASP A 110 -4.40 -4.17 -6.35
N ASN A 111 -4.46 -3.98 -5.02
CA ASN A 111 -3.63 -3.03 -4.29
C ASN A 111 -2.15 -3.43 -4.34
N GLN A 112 -1.82 -4.72 -4.19
CA GLN A 112 -0.44 -5.20 -4.31
C GLN A 112 0.09 -5.06 -5.73
N LEU A 113 -0.72 -5.42 -6.74
CA LEU A 113 -0.33 -5.27 -8.15
C LEU A 113 -0.12 -3.79 -8.52
N SER A 114 -1.04 -2.92 -8.10
CA SER A 114 -0.91 -1.46 -8.28
C SER A 114 0.33 -0.90 -7.57
N GLN A 115 0.63 -1.37 -6.36
CA GLN A 115 1.84 -0.98 -5.63
C GLN A 115 3.12 -1.44 -6.34
N ASN A 116 3.11 -2.62 -6.97
CA ASN A 116 4.23 -3.09 -7.76
C ASN A 116 4.47 -2.23 -9.00
N VAL A 117 3.40 -1.77 -9.67
CA VAL A 117 3.51 -0.80 -10.77
C VAL A 117 4.19 0.48 -10.28
N THR A 118 3.73 1.05 -9.16
CA THR A 118 4.33 2.28 -8.62
C THR A 118 5.77 2.07 -8.17
N ASN A 119 6.12 0.90 -7.60
CA ASN A 119 7.49 0.58 -7.21
C ASN A 119 8.45 0.54 -8.42
N ILE A 120 8.00 -0.01 -9.56
CA ILE A 120 8.79 0.00 -10.80
C ILE A 120 8.95 1.44 -11.30
N LEU A 121 7.89 2.25 -11.26
CA LEU A 121 7.94 3.67 -11.66
C LEU A 121 8.86 4.49 -10.76
N ASP A 122 8.89 4.21 -9.45
CA ASP A 122 9.78 4.84 -8.49
C ASP A 122 11.25 4.61 -8.84
N CYS A 123 11.62 3.47 -9.46
CA CYS A 123 12.98 3.25 -9.94
C CYS A 123 13.39 4.26 -11.02
N TYR A 124 12.45 4.73 -11.86
CA TYR A 124 12.72 5.73 -12.90
C TYR A 124 12.69 7.15 -12.35
N VAL A 125 11.88 7.41 -11.31
CA VAL A 125 11.75 8.73 -10.67
C VAL A 125 12.82 8.95 -9.58
N GLU A 126 13.51 7.89 -9.15
CA GLU A 126 14.58 7.92 -8.13
C GLU A 126 15.57 9.08 -8.26
N PRO A 127 16.06 9.44 -9.46
CA PRO A 127 17.02 10.54 -9.60
C PRO A 127 16.48 11.91 -9.18
N TRP A 128 15.16 12.10 -9.21
CA TRP A 128 14.49 13.34 -8.81
C TRP A 128 14.16 13.39 -7.31
N GLN A 129 14.47 12.35 -6.54
CA GLN A 129 14.31 12.38 -5.09
C GLN A 129 15.45 13.17 -4.46
N ASP A 130 15.10 14.13 -3.59
CA ASP A 130 16.07 14.89 -2.82
C ASP A 130 16.80 13.95 -1.83
N LYS A 131 18.00 13.53 -2.21
CA LYS A 131 18.88 12.66 -1.44
C LYS A 131 20.20 13.38 -1.22
N GLU A 132 20.65 13.39 0.03
CA GLU A 132 21.86 14.12 0.44
C GLU A 132 23.06 13.81 -0.48
N GLY A 133 23.60 14.85 -1.09
CA GLY A 133 24.81 14.77 -1.91
C GLY A 133 24.62 14.45 -3.39
N ARG A 134 23.39 14.49 -3.92
CA ARG A 134 23.13 14.42 -5.37
C ARG A 134 22.49 15.69 -5.90
N ASP A 135 23.00 16.14 -7.04
CA ASP A 135 22.35 17.20 -7.82
C ASP A 135 21.08 16.64 -8.47
N LEU A 136 19.99 17.41 -8.40
CA LEU A 136 18.74 17.05 -9.07
C LEU A 136 18.92 17.17 -10.59
N PRO A 137 18.26 16.30 -11.38
CA PRO A 137 18.27 16.41 -12.83
C PRO A 137 17.74 17.76 -13.32
N ASP A 138 18.20 18.18 -14.49
CA ASP A 138 17.77 19.42 -15.14
C ASP A 138 16.38 19.32 -15.78
N GLU A 139 15.87 20.46 -16.26
CA GLU A 139 14.57 20.56 -16.93
C GLU A 139 14.52 19.74 -18.23
N ASP A 140 15.64 19.62 -18.94
CA ASP A 140 15.75 18.82 -20.16
C ASP A 140 15.57 17.32 -19.86
N SER A 141 16.26 16.80 -18.84
CA SER A 141 16.11 15.41 -18.38
C SER A 141 14.68 15.15 -17.90
N THR A 142 14.08 16.12 -17.22
CA THR A 142 12.69 16.04 -16.75
C THR A 142 11.72 15.92 -17.93
N SER A 143 11.91 16.74 -18.95
CA SER A 143 11.09 16.73 -20.17
C SER A 143 11.24 15.43 -20.96
N GLU A 144 12.45 14.85 -21.03
CA GLU A 144 12.68 13.55 -21.67
C GLU A 144 11.94 12.42 -20.93
N LEU A 145 11.99 12.41 -19.59
CA LEU A 145 11.26 11.42 -18.79
C LEU A 145 9.76 11.49 -19.06
N ILE A 146 9.19 12.71 -19.07
CA ILE A 146 7.76 12.93 -19.33
C ILE A 146 7.38 12.48 -20.74
N ALA A 147 8.21 12.76 -21.75
CA ALA A 147 7.97 12.32 -23.12
C ALA A 147 7.92 10.78 -23.26
N ARG A 148 8.56 10.04 -22.34
CA ARG A 148 8.64 8.57 -22.34
C ARG A 148 7.67 7.92 -21.36
N LEU A 149 6.89 8.71 -20.63
CA LEU A 149 6.12 8.29 -19.47
C LEU A 149 5.08 7.22 -19.81
N GLU A 150 4.38 7.35 -20.94
CA GLU A 150 3.43 6.34 -21.42
C GLU A 150 4.10 4.97 -21.62
N GLY A 151 5.28 4.94 -22.25
CA GLY A 151 6.05 3.71 -22.45
C GLY A 151 6.53 3.10 -21.13
N LEU A 152 6.89 3.94 -20.15
CA LEU A 152 7.30 3.49 -18.82
C LEU A 152 6.12 2.91 -18.03
N VAL A 153 4.95 3.54 -18.09
CA VAL A 153 3.73 3.02 -17.44
C VAL A 153 3.32 1.70 -18.07
N LEU A 154 3.30 1.59 -19.40
CA LEU A 154 3.01 0.33 -20.07
C LEU A 154 3.99 -0.78 -19.67
N PHE A 155 5.29 -0.47 -19.63
CA PHE A 155 6.31 -1.41 -19.18
C PHE A 155 6.06 -1.86 -17.73
N ALA A 156 5.79 -0.92 -16.82
CA ALA A 156 5.53 -1.21 -15.43
C ALA A 156 4.26 -2.06 -15.24
N VAL A 157 3.18 -1.77 -15.97
CA VAL A 157 1.94 -2.56 -15.94
C VAL A 157 2.20 -3.99 -16.42
N ILE A 158 2.90 -4.17 -17.55
CA ILE A 158 3.22 -5.50 -18.07
C ILE A 158 4.04 -6.32 -17.06
N TRP A 159 5.07 -5.73 -16.47
CA TRP A 159 5.96 -6.45 -15.55
C TRP A 159 5.40 -6.64 -14.15
N ALA A 160 4.52 -5.76 -13.67
CA ALA A 160 3.92 -5.89 -12.35
C ALA A 160 2.67 -6.77 -12.37
N VAL A 161 1.79 -6.59 -13.38
CA VAL A 161 0.51 -7.29 -13.49
C VAL A 161 0.68 -8.58 -14.28
N GLY A 162 1.39 -8.55 -15.40
CA GLY A 162 1.61 -9.73 -16.24
C GLY A 162 2.53 -10.79 -15.62
N ALA A 163 3.34 -10.44 -14.62
CA ALA A 163 4.22 -11.40 -13.96
C ALA A 163 3.49 -12.34 -12.98
N SER A 164 2.26 -12.02 -12.55
CA SER A 164 1.51 -12.85 -11.60
C SER A 164 0.69 -13.96 -12.28
N VAL A 165 0.50 -13.87 -13.59
CA VAL A 165 -0.31 -14.81 -14.37
C VAL A 165 0.53 -15.96 -14.92
N ASN A 166 -0.09 -17.12 -15.13
CA ASN A 166 0.59 -18.27 -15.71
C ASN A 166 0.85 -18.08 -17.21
N GLU A 167 1.90 -18.76 -17.72
CA GLU A 167 1.97 -19.07 -19.15
C GLU A 167 0.83 -20.06 -19.44
N ALA A 168 -0.15 -19.63 -20.23
CA ALA A 168 -1.27 -20.46 -20.65
C ALA A 168 -0.83 -21.65 -21.50
#